data_AF-A0A0F3GYF7-F1
#
_entry.id   AF-A0A0F3GYF7-F1
#
_cell.length_a   1.000
_cell.length_b   1.000
_cell.length_c   1.000
_cell.angle_alpha   90.00
_cell.angle_beta   90.00
_cell.angle_gamma   90.00
#
_symmetry.space_group_name_H-M   'P 1'
#
loop_
_entity.id
_entity.type
_entity.pdbx_description
1 polymer ?
#
loop_
_entity_poly.entity_id
_entity_poly.type
_entity_poly.pdbx_seq_one_letter_code
_entity_poly.pdbx_strand_id
1 'polypeptide(L)'
;SSFCFTMIVNPKSGVDRGRVLQRLREAEIEHRIITGGNFLRHDVIKYFDYEVTRSSNADIAHDYGFFVGNHPIDIRAEIDYLHKTLKDIAPTR
;
A
#
# COMPACT_ATOMS: atom_id res chain seq x y z
N SER A 1 -5.00 13.38 -13.59
CA SER A 1 -4.05 13.71 -12.52
C SER A 1 -3.59 12.42 -11.87
N SER A 2 -2.28 12.25 -11.65
CA SER A 2 -1.75 11.13 -10.88
C SER A 2 -1.67 11.57 -9.42
N PHE A 3 -2.62 11.15 -8.59
CA PHE A 3 -2.72 11.62 -7.19
C PHE A 3 -1.58 11.10 -6.30
N CYS A 4 -1.17 9.84 -6.49
CA CYS A 4 -0.17 9.17 -5.67
C CYS A 4 0.47 8.02 -6.44
N PHE A 5 1.52 7.42 -5.86
CA PHE A 5 2.10 6.17 -6.34
C PHE A 5 1.63 5.01 -5.47
N THR A 6 0.66 4.25 -5.98
CA THR A 6 0.12 3.07 -5.32
C THR A 6 1.03 1.87 -5.53
N MET A 7 1.28 1.12 -4.46
CA MET A 7 2.13 -0.07 -4.46
C MET A 7 1.42 -1.24 -3.78
N ILE A 8 1.68 -2.46 -4.25
CA ILE A 8 1.21 -3.70 -3.64
C ILE A 8 2.46 -4.55 -3.39
N VAL A 9 2.69 -4.93 -2.14
CA VAL A 9 3.72 -5.93 -1.81
C VAL A 9 3.26 -7.25 -2.42
N ASN A 10 4.06 -7.84 -3.29
CA ASN A 10 3.70 -9.12 -3.92
C ASN A 10 3.48 -10.18 -2.81
N PRO A 11 2.26 -10.74 -2.66
CA PRO A 11 1.97 -11.72 -1.59
C PRO A 11 2.88 -12.95 -1.62
N LYS A 12 3.45 -13.27 -2.80
CA LYS A 12 4.37 -14.41 -3.00
C LYS A 12 5.84 -14.09 -2.70
N SER A 13 6.17 -12.84 -2.38
CA SER A 13 7.56 -12.41 -2.13
C SER A 13 8.07 -12.82 -0.73
N GLY A 14 7.17 -13.18 0.20
CA GLY A 14 7.51 -13.40 1.60
C GLY A 14 7.89 -12.11 2.35
N VAL A 15 7.85 -10.95 1.70
CA VAL A 15 8.06 -9.65 2.34
C VAL A 15 6.81 -9.26 3.10
N ASP A 16 6.98 -8.91 4.38
CA ASP A 16 5.90 -8.39 5.21
C ASP A 16 5.62 -6.90 4.89
N ARG A 17 4.36 -6.55 4.65
CA ARG A 17 3.97 -5.15 4.41
C ARG A 17 4.30 -4.28 5.62
N GLY A 18 4.09 -4.76 6.85
CA GLY A 18 4.38 -4.02 8.07
C GLY A 18 5.84 -3.55 8.12
N ARG A 19 6.77 -4.41 7.74
CA ARG A 19 8.20 -4.10 7.62
C ARG A 19 8.50 -3.06 6.54
N VAL A 20 7.80 -3.10 5.40
CA VAL A 20 7.89 -2.06 4.37
C VAL A 20 7.44 -0.72 4.92
N LEU A 21 6.28 -0.66 5.56
CA LEU A 21 5.75 0.57 6.14
C LEU A 21 6.64 1.10 7.27
N GLN A 22 7.20 0.22 8.09
CA GLN A 22 8.16 0.62 9.12
C GLN A 22 9.41 1.26 8.50
N ARG A 23 9.99 0.64 7.47
CA ARG A 23 11.16 1.18 6.78
C ARG A 23 10.87 2.56 6.17
N LEU A 24 9.67 2.77 5.61
CA LEU A 24 9.26 4.08 5.12
C LEU A 24 9.13 5.11 6.25
N ARG A 25 8.58 4.74 7.41
CA ARG A 25 8.52 5.64 8.59
C ARG A 25 9.92 6.05 9.06
N GLU A 26 10.83 5.09 9.17
CA GLU A 26 12.22 5.32 9.59
C GLU A 26 12.98 6.21 8.62
N ALA A 27 12.64 6.16 7.33
CA ALA A 27 13.21 7.00 6.27
C ALA A 27 12.50 8.36 6.10
N GLU A 28 11.54 8.68 6.98
CA GLU A 28 10.72 9.89 6.92
C GLU A 28 9.89 10.05 5.62
N ILE A 29 9.53 8.91 5.00
CA ILE A 29 8.66 8.89 3.82
C ILE A 29 7.21 8.67 4.27
N GLU A 30 6.40 9.71 4.12
CA GLU A 30 4.97 9.61 4.42
C GLU A 30 4.26 8.63 3.48
N HIS A 31 3.42 7.79 4.10
CA HIS A 31 2.59 6.83 3.40
C HIS A 31 1.23 6.68 4.08
N ARG A 32 0.31 6.09 3.34
CA ARG A 32 -1.01 5.67 3.83
C ARG A 32 -1.36 4.31 3.24
N ILE A 33 -2.28 3.61 3.89
CA ILE A 33 -2.97 2.47 3.25
C ILE A 33 -3.75 2.95 2.03
N ILE A 34 -4.04 2.06 1.08
CA ILE A 34 -4.83 2.42 -0.12
C ILE A 34 -6.24 2.81 0.33
N THR A 35 -6.51 4.11 0.43
CA THR A 35 -7.82 4.71 0.72
C THR A 35 -8.61 3.94 1.78
N GLY A 36 -9.74 3.32 1.43
CA GLY A 36 -10.53 2.45 2.32
C GLY A 36 -10.19 0.96 2.23
N GLY A 37 -9.22 0.57 1.41
CA GLY A 37 -8.88 -0.82 1.12
C GLY A 37 -10.09 -1.59 0.58
N ASN A 38 -10.25 -2.83 1.03
CA ASN A 38 -11.50 -3.57 0.82
C ASN A 38 -12.62 -3.01 1.73
N PHE A 39 -13.56 -2.27 1.14
CA PHE A 39 -14.71 -1.71 1.85
C PHE A 39 -15.60 -2.76 2.51
N LEU A 40 -15.66 -3.98 1.94
CA LEU A 40 -16.45 -5.09 2.48
C LEU A 40 -15.94 -5.59 3.84
N ARG A 41 -14.73 -5.19 4.24
CA ARG A 41 -14.13 -5.54 5.54
C ARG A 41 -14.33 -4.48 6.62
N HIS A 42 -15.09 -3.42 6.32
CA HIS A 42 -15.46 -2.42 7.32
C HIS A 42 -16.77 -2.82 8.00
N ASP A 43 -16.83 -2.63 9.32
CA ASP A 43 -18.01 -2.98 10.14
C ASP A 43 -19.31 -2.33 9.68
N VAL A 44 -19.22 -1.22 8.94
CA VAL A 44 -20.37 -0.49 8.41
C VAL A 44 -21.14 -1.27 7.36
N ILE A 45 -20.51 -2.26 6.71
CA ILE A 45 -21.14 -3.03 5.64
C ILE A 45 -22.41 -3.77 6.10
N LYS A 46 -22.52 -4.09 7.41
CA LYS A 46 -23.69 -4.74 8.01
C LYS A 46 -24.99 -3.93 7.93
N TYR A 47 -24.90 -2.64 7.62
CA TYR A 47 -26.05 -1.76 7.46
C TYR A 47 -26.53 -1.63 6.01
N PHE A 48 -25.87 -2.32 5.07
CA PHE A 48 -26.21 -2.29 3.65
C PHE A 48 -26.93 -3.58 3.26
N ASP A 49 -27.87 -3.48 2.31
CA ASP A 49 -28.38 -4.62 1.56
C ASP A 49 -27.52 -4.75 0.28
N TYR A 50 -26.73 -5.82 0.17
CA TYR A 50 -25.73 -5.96 -0.87
C TYR A 50 -25.43 -7.44 -1.21
N GLU A 51 -24.91 -7.64 -2.42
CA GLU A 51 -24.38 -8.93 -2.88
C GLU A 51 -22.92 -8.78 -3.31
N VAL A 52 -22.13 -9.84 -3.14
CA VAL A 52 -20.71 -9.86 -3.51
C VAL A 52 -20.44 -10.96 -4.51
N THR A 53 -19.90 -10.61 -5.68
CA THR A 53 -19.46 -11.60 -6.65
C THR A 53 -18.06 -12.13 -6.33
N ARG A 54 -17.08 -11.25 -6.08
CA ARG A 54 -15.69 -11.59 -5.71
C ARG A 54 -15.01 -10.43 -4.96
N SER A 55 -14.10 -10.74 -4.03
CA SER A 55 -13.32 -9.73 -3.29
C SER A 55 -11.80 -9.96 -3.31
N SER A 56 -11.30 -11.04 -3.91
CA SER A 56 -9.91 -11.49 -3.74
C SER A 56 -8.85 -10.43 -4.05
N ASN A 57 -9.05 -9.63 -5.10
CA ASN A 57 -8.11 -8.55 -5.45
C ASN A 57 -8.22 -7.35 -4.49
N ALA A 58 -9.43 -7.09 -3.98
CA ALA A 58 -9.64 -6.08 -2.95
C ALA A 58 -8.99 -6.50 -1.63
N ASP A 59 -9.04 -7.79 -1.29
CA ASP A 59 -8.34 -8.36 -0.13
C ASP A 59 -6.83 -8.20 -0.27
N ILE A 60 -6.26 -8.49 -1.44
CA ILE A 60 -4.83 -8.25 -1.72
C ILE A 60 -4.49 -6.76 -1.56
N ALA A 61 -5.29 -5.85 -2.11
CA ALA A 61 -5.07 -4.42 -1.94
C ALA A 61 -5.20 -3.96 -0.48
N HIS A 62 -6.14 -4.54 0.29
CA HIS A 62 -6.35 -4.23 1.70
C HIS A 62 -5.18 -4.68 2.58
N ASP A 63 -4.67 -5.89 2.34
CA ASP A 63 -3.65 -6.53 3.19
C ASP A 63 -2.20 -6.21 2.77
N TYR A 64 -1.97 -5.94 1.49
CA TYR A 64 -0.62 -5.75 0.93
C TYR A 64 -0.41 -4.37 0.28
N GLY A 65 -1.47 -3.60 0.12
CA GLY A 65 -1.43 -2.30 -0.54
C GLY A 65 -1.08 -1.14 0.39
N PHE A 66 -0.40 -0.14 -0.18
CA PHE A 66 -0.17 1.18 0.40
C PHE A 66 0.12 2.18 -0.74
N PHE A 67 0.23 3.47 -0.42
CA PHE A 67 0.70 4.48 -1.37
C PHE A 67 1.60 5.51 -0.71
N VAL A 68 2.44 6.14 -1.54
CA VAL A 68 3.23 7.33 -1.21
C VAL A 68 2.76 8.51 -2.07
N GLY A 69 2.98 9.74 -1.59
CA GLY A 69 2.50 10.95 -2.25
C GLY A 69 3.10 11.15 -3.65
N ASN A 70 2.33 11.83 -4.52
CA ASN A 70 2.86 12.46 -5.73
C ASN A 70 2.71 13.99 -5.60
N HIS A 71 3.46 14.74 -6.40
CA HIS A 71 3.42 16.20 -6.40
C HIS A 71 3.45 16.74 -7.84
N PRO A 72 2.85 17.92 -8.15
CA PRO A 72 2.93 18.55 -9.47
C PRO A 72 4.31 19.12 -9.86
N ILE A 73 5.36 18.85 -9.07
CA ILE A 73 6.74 19.26 -9.36
C ILE A 73 7.60 18.05 -9.68
N ASP A 74 8.82 18.27 -10.18
CA ASP A 74 9.80 17.20 -10.34
C ASP A 74 10.21 16.65 -8.97
N ILE A 75 9.99 15.35 -8.78
CA ILE A 75 10.30 14.61 -7.55
C ILE A 75 11.19 13.40 -7.83
N ARG A 76 11.99 13.43 -8.91
CA ARG A 76 12.86 12.29 -9.29
C ARG A 76 13.81 11.89 -8.16
N ALA A 77 14.37 12.85 -7.43
CA ALA A 77 15.28 12.58 -6.31
C ALA A 77 14.59 11.80 -5.18
N GLU A 78 13.34 12.14 -4.88
CA GLU A 78 12.50 11.48 -3.88
C GLU A 78 12.11 10.07 -4.32
N ILE A 79 11.85 9.86 -5.61
CA ILE A 79 11.61 8.53 -6.18
C ILE A 79 12.87 7.65 -6.13
N ASP A 80 14.05 8.21 -6.42
CA ASP A 80 15.32 7.49 -6.28
C ASP A 80 15.59 7.12 -4.81
N TYR A 81 15.29 8.04 -3.88
CA TYR A 81 15.40 7.80 -2.45
C TYR A 81 14.41 6.73 -1.97
N LEU A 82 13.17 6.75 -2.43
CA LEU A 82 12.17 5.71 -2.18
C LEU A 82 12.68 4.35 -2.67
N HIS A 83 13.17 4.27 -3.91
CA HIS A 83 13.69 3.04 -4.47
C HIS A 83 14.86 2.49 -3.65
N LYS A 84 15.83 3.33 -3.29
CA LYS A 84 16.96 2.96 -2.42
C LYS A 84 16.48 2.44 -1.06
N THR A 85 15.50 3.10 -0.47
CA THR A 85 14.93 2.74 0.84
C THR A 85 14.28 1.35 0.83
N LEU A 86 13.66 0.97 -0.29
CA LEU A 86 12.91 -0.27 -0.46
C LEU A 86 13.73 -1.45 -1.01
N LYS A 87 14.86 -1.20 -1.68
CA LYS A 87 15.62 -2.20 -2.46
C LYS A 87 16.04 -3.45 -1.67
N ASP A 88 16.39 -3.31 -0.40
CA ASP A 88 17.02 -4.38 0.40
C ASP A 88 16.11 -4.95 1.50
N ILE A 89 14.79 -4.88 1.31
CA ILE A 89 13.85 -5.48 2.26
C ILE A 89 13.79 -6.99 2.01
N ALA A 90 14.38 -7.75 2.94
CA ALA A 90 14.40 -9.21 2.89
C ALA A 90 13.03 -9.83 3.26
N PRO A 91 12.70 -11.02 2.71
CA PRO A 91 11.57 -11.81 3.16
C PRO A 91 11.63 -12.11 4.66
N THR A 92 10.47 -12.21 5.29
CA THR A 92 10.35 -12.65 6.68
C THR A 92 10.37 -14.18 6.68
N ARG A 93 11.22 -14.79 7.52
CA ARG A 93 11.29 -16.26 7.68
C ARG A 93 10.03 -16.80 8.35
#